data_AF-A0A968TKW5-F1
#
_entry.id   AF-A0A968TKW5-F1
#
_cell.length_a   1.000
_cell.length_b   1.000
_cell.length_c   1.000
_cell.angle_alpha   90.00
_cell.angle_beta   90.00
_cell.angle_gamma   90.00
#
_symmetry.space_group_name_H-M   'P 1'
#
loop_
_entity.id
_entity.type
_entity.pdbx_description
1 polymer ?
#
loop_
_entity_poly.entity_id
_entity_poly.type
_entity_poly.pdbx_seq_one_letter_code
_entity_poly.pdbx_strand_id
1 'polypeptide(L)' 'MIVLNDSQAFIVESLLTKMLIRDSYSISQLEEAIGWFQNETNQVSCPFEQVWSKNLAEEIVRQLQSN' A
#
# COMPACT_ATOMS: atom_id res chain seq x y z
N MET A 1 0.04 4.99 10.54
CA MET A 1 -0.81 6.05 11.14
C MET A 1 -1.18 6.95 10.00
N ILE A 2 -2.44 6.92 9.59
CA ILE A 2 -2.86 7.59 8.36
C ILE A 2 -2.92 9.09 8.62
N VAL A 3 -1.94 9.81 8.08
CA VAL A 3 -1.88 11.27 8.13
C VAL A 3 -2.38 11.79 6.78
N LEU A 4 -3.63 12.27 6.78
CA LEU A 4 -4.19 13.00 5.66
C LEU A 4 -3.78 14.47 5.77
N ASN A 5 -3.51 15.11 4.64
CA ASN A 5 -3.40 16.57 4.59
C ASN A 5 -4.80 17.22 4.62
N ASP A 6 -4.85 18.54 4.86
CA ASP A 6 -6.12 19.27 5.04
C ASP A 6 -7.05 19.14 3.82
N SER A 7 -6.50 19.12 2.61
CA SER A 7 -7.29 18.97 1.38
C SER A 7 -7.85 17.56 1.21
N GLN A 8 -7.07 16.53 1.52
CA GLN A 8 -7.52 15.14 1.52
C GLN A 8 -8.61 14.91 2.58
N ALA A 9 -8.44 15.48 3.77
CA ALA A 9 -9.42 15.39 4.84
C ALA A 9 -10.78 15.99 4.41
N PHE A 10 -10.75 17.16 3.76
CA PHE A 10 -11.96 17.80 3.23
C PHE A 10 -12.65 16.97 2.14
N ILE A 11 -11.88 16.35 1.26
CA ILE A 11 -12.42 15.48 0.20
C ILE A 11 -13.09 14.24 0.82
N VAL A 12 -12.44 13.60 1.79
CA VAL A 12 -12.99 12.44 2.50
C VAL A 12 -14.25 12.81 3.27
N GLU A 13 -14.25 13.93 3.99
CA GLU A 13 -15.42 14.43 4.71
C GLU A 13 -16.61 14.66 3.76
N SER A 14 -16.37 15.32 2.63
CA SER A 14 -17.40 15.59 1.63
C SER A 14 -17.97 14.30 1.03
N LEU A 15 -17.11 13.33 0.71
CA LEU A 15 -17.53 12.01 0.22
C LEU A 15 -18.38 11.25 1.24
N LEU A 16 -17.94 11.21 2.49
CA LEU A 16 -18.67 10.54 3.58
C LEU A 16 -20.03 11.21 3.83
N THR A 17 -20.07 12.54 3.82
CA THR A 17 -21.31 13.30 3.99
C THR A 17 -22.30 12.97 2.87
N LYS A 18 -21.84 12.96 1.61
CA LYS A 18 -22.67 12.60 0.45
C LYS A 18 -23.19 11.17 0.54
N MET A 19 -22.36 10.22 0.96
CA MET A 19 -22.79 8.83 1.17
C MET A 19 -23.86 8.71 2.26
N LEU A 20 -23.72 9.44 3.37
CA LEU A 20 -24.69 9.43 4.47
C LEU A 20 -26.06 9.97 4.05
N ILE A 21 -26.09 11.04 3.26
CA ILE A 21 -27.33 11.64 2.76
C ILE A 21 -27.83 11.00 1.44
N ARG A 22 -27.14 9.96 0.94
CA ARG A 22 -27.41 9.29 -0.34
C ARG A 22 -27.41 10.22 -1.55
N ASP A 23 -26.58 11.25 -1.52
CA ASP A 23 -26.36 12.14 -2.66
C ASP A 23 -25.38 11.53 -3.65
N SER A 24 -25.40 12.03 -4.88
CA SER A 24 -24.45 11.66 -5.92
C SER A 24 -23.03 12.07 -5.53
N TYR A 25 -22.09 11.14 -5.70
CA TYR A 25 -20.67 11.38 -5.48
C TYR A 25 -19.86 10.83 -6.65
N SER A 26 -18.66 11.38 -6.84
CA SER A 26 -17.75 10.93 -7.89
C SER A 26 -17.06 9.64 -7.49
N ILE A 27 -17.18 8.61 -8.32
CA ILE A 27 -16.47 7.33 -8.15
C ILE A 27 -14.96 7.57 -8.20
N SER A 28 -14.47 8.44 -9.09
CA SER A 28 -13.04 8.74 -9.21
C SER A 28 -12.46 9.36 -7.94
N GLN A 29 -13.23 10.22 -7.26
CA GLN A 29 -12.81 10.79 -5.97
C GLN A 29 -12.82 9.74 -4.85
N LEU A 30 -13.75 8.79 -4.91
CA LEU A 30 -13.80 7.68 -3.96
C LEU A 30 -12.59 6.75 -4.12
N GLU A 31 -12.25 6.38 -5.35
CA GLU A 31 -11.08 5.54 -5.65
C GLU A 31 -9.77 6.21 -5.21
N GLU A 32 -9.64 7.51 -5.49
CA GLU A 32 -8.51 8.31 -5.05
C GLU A 32 -8.39 8.33 -3.51
N ALA A 33 -9.50 8.58 -2.82
CA ALA A 33 -9.56 8.58 -1.37
C ALA A 33 -9.16 7.20 -0.79
N ILE A 34 -9.68 6.10 -1.36
CA ILE A 34 -9.31 4.73 -0.99
C ILE A 34 -7.80 4.51 -1.17
N GLY A 35 -7.21 5.01 -2.26
CA GLY A 35 -5.77 4.95 -2.51
C GLY A 35 -4.93 5.57 -1.39
N TRP A 36 -5.39 6.68 -0.80
CA TRP A 36 -4.70 7.31 0.34
C TRP A 36 -4.66 6.41 1.58
N PHE A 37 -5.71 5.61 1.80
CA PHE A 37 -5.76 4.65 2.91
C PHE A 37 -4.98 3.35 2.66
N GLN A 38 -4.70 3.01 1.39
CA GLN A 38 -4.02 1.78 1.00
C GLN A 38 -2.48 1.89 0.95
N ASN A 39 -1.93 3.10 0.97
CA ASN A 39 -0.48 3.30 0.83
C ASN A 39 0.37 2.69 1.97
N GLU A 40 -0.21 2.36 3.13
CA GLU A 40 0.51 1.70 4.24
C GLU A 40 0.53 0.16 4.14
N THR A 41 -0.24 -0.47 3.23
CA THR A 41 -0.47 -1.94 3.24
C THR A 41 0.34 -2.74 2.22
N ASN A 42 1.11 -2.08 1.35
CA ASN A 42 1.85 -2.78 0.27
C ASN A 42 3.25 -3.30 0.67
N GLN A 43 3.69 -3.14 1.91
CA GLN A 43 4.76 -4.00 2.43
C GLN A 43 4.14 -5.32 2.89
N VAL A 44 3.84 -6.19 1.92
CA VAL A 44 3.75 -7.62 2.22
C VAL A 44 5.16 -8.04 2.62
N SER A 45 5.44 -8.09 3.92
CA SER A 45 6.65 -8.70 4.45
C SER A 45 6.53 -10.20 4.19
N CYS A 46 6.90 -10.65 2.98
CA CYS A 46 7.02 -12.05 2.61
C CYS A 46 8.27 -12.60 3.32
N PRO A 47 8.14 -13.30 4.47
CA PRO A 47 9.32 -13.79 5.19
C PRO A 47 10.04 -14.87 4.36
N PHE A 48 9.30 -15.51 3.45
CA PHE A 48 9.77 -16.56 2.56
C PHE A 48 10.74 -16.06 1.48
N GLU A 49 10.52 -14.87 0.91
CA GLU A 49 11.45 -14.30 -0.07
C GLU A 49 12.78 -13.89 0.55
N GLN A 50 12.76 -13.40 1.80
CA GLN A 50 13.99 -13.01 2.51
C GLN A 50 14.88 -14.21 2.87
N VAL A 51 14.28 -15.34 3.22
CA VAL A 51 15.04 -16.57 3.54
C VAL A 51 15.55 -17.22 2.26
N TRP A 52 14.73 -17.29 1.20
CA TRP A 52 15.14 -17.90 -0.06
C TRP A 52 16.22 -17.08 -0.78
N SER A 53 16.11 -15.74 -0.80
CA SER A 53 17.13 -14.86 -1.38
C SER A 53 18.48 -14.96 -0.66
N LYS A 54 18.50 -15.07 0.68
CA LYS A 54 19.73 -15.31 1.44
C LYS A 54 20.36 -16.66 1.10
N ASN A 55 19.58 -17.73 1.12
CA ASN A 55 20.08 -19.07 0.82
C ASN A 55 20.60 -19.17 -0.63
N LEU A 56 19.92 -18.53 -1.58
CA LEU A 56 20.35 -18.49 -2.98
C LEU A 56 21.67 -17.71 -3.14
N ALA A 57 21.81 -16.57 -2.46
CA ALA A 57 23.05 -15.79 -2.51
C ALA A 57 24.24 -16.56 -1.91
N GLU A 58 24.03 -17.28 -0.80
CA GLU A 58 25.05 -18.12 -0.18
C GLU A 58 25.47 -19.28 -1.09
N GLU A 59 24.51 -19.93 -1.77
CA GLU A 59 24.80 -21.02 -2.71
C GLU A 59 25.58 -20.53 -3.94
N ILE A 60 25.26 -19.35 -4.48
CA ILE A 60 26.00 -18.74 -5.60
C ILE A 60 27.45 -18.46 -5.19
N VAL A 61 27.68 -17.86 -4.00
CA VAL A 61 29.03 -17.58 -3.51
C VAL A 61 29.82 -18.86 -3.33
N ARG A 62 29.20 -19.90 -2.77
CA ARG A 62 29.83 -21.21 -2.59
C ARG A 62 30.25 -21.85 -3.92
N GLN A 63 29.42 -21.73 -4.97
CA GLN A 63 29.76 -22.25 -6.29
C GLN A 63 30.88 -21.45 -6.98
N LEU A 64 30.91 -20.13 -6.79
CA LEU A 64 31.98 -19.28 -7.32
C LEU A 64 33.34 -19.52 -6.63
N GLN A 65 33.35 -19.92 -5.36
CA GLN A 65 34.58 -20.27 -4.62
C GLN A 65 35.08 -21.69 -4.90
N SER A 66 34.25 -22.55 -5.49
CA SER A 66 34.58 -23.94 -5.83
C SER A 66 35.10 -24.14 -7.26
N ASN A 67 35.19 -23.06 -8.05
CA ASN A 67 35.85 -22.99 -9.37
C ASN A 67 37.15 -22.19 -9.26
#